data_AF-A0A5J6Z5I3-F1
#
_entry.id   AF-A0A5J6Z5I3-F1
#
_cell.length_a   1.000
_cell.length_b   1.000
_cell.length_c   1.000
_cell.angle_alpha   90.00
_cell.angle_beta   90.00
_cell.angle_gamma   90.00
#
_symmetry.space_group_name_H-M   'P 1'
#
loop_
_entity.id
_entity.type
_entity.pdbx_description
1 polymer ?
#
loop_
_entity_poly.entity_id
_entity_poly.type
_entity_poly.pdbx_seq_one_letter_code
_entity_poly.pdbx_strand_id
1 'polypeptide(L)'
;MTGMTPAQLGGLTRRARETLRKRGLKRLPFDLRSEFQELGVKFCPVCRRVLPLDKFGMKRSNPGGRQYECKHCHLDYYRANRDSEVRRMRDYREVNNLNMRLANGYRRALAKGLPAEKFDEATLRESLESRGLDLNKSAFSGVPLTRENISLDHLVPLDRPDSPGHVPSNIVACTLSENRSKHKRHFAYLLADIHAA
;
A
#
# COMPACT_ATOMS: atom_id res chain seq x y z
N MET A 1 -24.51 -17.63 21.15
CA MET A 1 -23.66 -18.75 20.69
C MET A 1 -22.62 -19.03 21.77
N THR A 2 -22.79 -20.12 22.49
CA THR A 2 -21.85 -20.56 23.54
C THR A 2 -20.51 -20.89 22.88
N GLY A 3 -19.46 -20.17 23.26
CA GLY A 3 -18.11 -20.42 22.72
C GLY A 3 -17.61 -21.82 23.12
N MET A 4 -16.79 -22.42 22.27
CA MET A 4 -16.18 -23.72 22.58
C MET A 4 -15.32 -23.65 23.85
N THR A 5 -15.41 -24.71 24.66
CA THR A 5 -14.59 -24.85 25.86
C THR A 5 -13.13 -25.15 25.50
N PRO A 6 -12.17 -24.87 26.41
CA PRO A 6 -10.77 -25.25 26.22
C PRO A 6 -10.58 -26.75 25.94
N ALA A 7 -11.39 -27.61 26.55
CA ALA A 7 -11.34 -29.06 26.33
C ALA A 7 -11.75 -29.44 24.90
N GLN A 8 -12.82 -28.82 24.38
CA GLN A 8 -13.27 -29.01 22.99
C GLN A 8 -12.19 -28.55 21.99
N LEU A 9 -11.62 -27.36 22.20
CA LEU A 9 -10.52 -26.86 21.36
C LEU A 9 -9.28 -27.76 21.41
N GLY A 10 -8.98 -28.33 22.58
CA GLY A 10 -7.91 -29.32 22.76
C GLY A 10 -8.15 -30.60 21.97
N GLY A 11 -9.39 -31.12 21.99
CA GLY A 11 -9.80 -32.29 21.19
C GLY A 11 -9.62 -32.05 19.69
N LEU A 12 -10.11 -30.94 19.17
CA LEU A 12 -9.95 -30.56 17.77
C LEU A 12 -8.47 -30.36 17.40
N THR A 13 -7.67 -29.81 18.31
CA THR A 13 -6.22 -29.66 18.11
C THR A 13 -5.53 -31.01 17.96
N ARG A 14 -5.86 -32.00 18.81
CA ARG A 14 -5.30 -33.35 18.69
C ARG A 14 -5.68 -33.99 17.35
N ARG A 15 -6.96 -33.93 16.98
CA ARG A 15 -7.47 -34.44 15.70
C ARG A 15 -6.72 -33.81 14.51
N ALA A 16 -6.61 -32.49 14.49
CA ALA A 16 -5.90 -31.76 13.43
C ALA A 16 -4.44 -32.20 13.28
N ARG A 17 -3.70 -32.27 14.39
CA ARG A 17 -2.29 -32.69 14.40
C ARG A 17 -2.14 -34.14 13.95
N GLU A 18 -3.02 -35.02 14.40
CA GLU A 18 -3.01 -36.43 14.03
C GLU A 18 -3.30 -36.62 12.53
N THR A 19 -4.28 -35.89 11.98
CA THR A 19 -4.56 -35.90 10.54
C THR A 19 -3.35 -35.46 9.73
N LEU A 20 -2.69 -34.36 10.11
CA LEU A 20 -1.47 -33.89 9.42
C LEU A 20 -0.36 -34.94 9.47
N ARG A 21 -0.13 -35.54 10.64
CA ARG A 21 0.91 -36.58 10.83
C ARG A 21 0.61 -37.82 10.00
N LYS A 22 -0.58 -38.40 10.13
CA LYS A 22 -0.96 -39.65 9.45
C LYS A 22 -0.93 -39.51 7.93
N ARG A 23 -1.33 -38.34 7.42
CA ARG A 23 -1.38 -38.08 5.98
C ARG A 23 -0.12 -37.42 5.42
N GLY A 24 0.90 -37.15 6.24
CA GLY A 24 2.13 -36.46 5.81
C GLY A 24 1.89 -35.04 5.25
N LEU A 25 0.81 -34.36 5.68
CA LEU A 25 0.41 -33.09 5.09
C LEU A 25 1.04 -31.90 5.83
N LYS A 26 1.39 -30.85 5.07
CA LYS A 26 1.82 -29.56 5.61
C LYS A 26 0.66 -28.65 6.04
N ARG A 27 -0.55 -28.91 5.52
CA ARG A 27 -1.77 -28.11 5.75
C ARG A 27 -2.96 -29.00 5.95
N LEU A 28 -3.94 -28.51 6.70
CA LEU A 28 -5.18 -29.27 6.89
C LEU A 28 -5.91 -29.43 5.55
N PRO A 29 -6.42 -30.64 5.27
CA PRO A 29 -7.21 -30.88 4.07
C PRO A 29 -8.51 -30.05 4.10
N PHE A 30 -9.11 -29.84 2.93
CA PHE A 30 -10.22 -28.89 2.75
C PHE A 30 -11.44 -29.25 3.60
N ASP A 31 -11.84 -30.51 3.60
CA ASP A 31 -12.89 -31.09 4.44
C ASP A 31 -12.77 -30.66 5.91
N LEU A 32 -11.60 -30.86 6.53
CA LEU A 32 -11.41 -30.54 7.94
C LEU A 32 -11.36 -29.02 8.19
N ARG A 33 -10.88 -28.23 7.21
CA ARG A 33 -10.91 -26.77 7.31
C ARG A 33 -12.32 -26.22 7.26
N SER A 34 -13.16 -26.75 6.38
CA SER A 34 -14.57 -26.35 6.24
C SER A 34 -15.35 -26.71 7.51
N GLU A 35 -15.18 -27.94 8.02
CA GLU A 35 -15.80 -28.37 9.28
C GLU A 35 -15.41 -27.45 10.45
N PHE A 36 -14.11 -27.12 10.58
CA PHE A 36 -13.66 -26.22 11.64
C PHE A 36 -14.27 -24.83 11.52
N GLN A 37 -14.42 -24.33 10.29
CA GLN A 37 -15.00 -23.01 10.04
C GLN A 37 -16.48 -22.97 10.41
N GLU A 38 -17.26 -24.01 10.10
CA GLU A 38 -18.66 -24.16 10.53
C GLU A 38 -18.78 -24.17 12.06
N LEU A 39 -17.80 -24.76 12.73
CA LEU A 39 -17.66 -24.77 14.19
C LEU A 39 -17.15 -23.45 14.79
N GLY A 40 -16.90 -22.42 13.97
CA GLY A 40 -16.42 -21.11 14.44
C GLY A 40 -14.96 -21.11 14.91
N VAL A 41 -14.16 -22.08 14.47
CA VAL A 41 -12.75 -22.24 14.83
C VAL A 41 -11.85 -22.40 13.60
N LYS A 42 -10.53 -22.29 13.80
CA LYS A 42 -9.54 -22.51 12.74
C LYS A 42 -8.24 -23.02 13.32
N PHE A 43 -7.54 -23.85 12.56
CA PHE A 43 -6.21 -24.32 12.90
C PHE A 43 -5.13 -23.32 12.49
N CYS A 44 -4.29 -22.91 13.42
CA CYS A 44 -3.09 -22.12 13.15
C CYS A 44 -1.93 -23.07 12.77
N PRO A 45 -1.32 -22.95 11.57
CA PRO A 45 -0.23 -23.82 11.13
C PRO A 45 1.08 -23.58 11.88
N VAL A 46 1.24 -22.41 12.52
CA VAL A 46 2.45 -22.01 13.25
C VAL A 46 2.48 -22.64 14.64
N CYS A 47 1.58 -22.25 15.54
CA CYS A 47 1.52 -22.86 16.89
C CYS A 47 0.78 -24.21 16.93
N ARG A 48 0.28 -24.69 15.79
CA ARG A 48 -0.43 -25.96 15.63
C ARG A 48 -1.60 -26.13 16.60
N ARG A 49 -2.37 -25.08 16.86
CA ARG A 49 -3.57 -25.11 17.73
C ARG A 49 -4.82 -24.76 16.95
N VAL A 50 -5.94 -25.40 17.30
CA VAL A 50 -7.27 -24.96 16.90
C VAL A 50 -7.72 -23.88 17.87
N LEU A 51 -8.10 -22.72 17.34
CA LEU A 51 -8.49 -21.53 18.09
C LEU A 51 -9.77 -20.95 17.50
N PRO A 52 -10.56 -20.19 18.29
CA PRO A 52 -11.72 -19.48 17.75
C PRO A 52 -11.35 -18.48 16.65
N LEU A 53 -12.27 -18.22 15.73
CA LEU A 53 -12.03 -17.35 14.56
C LEU A 53 -11.64 -15.91 14.94
N ASP A 54 -12.05 -15.41 16.11
CA ASP A 54 -11.68 -14.07 16.62
C ASP A 54 -10.17 -13.94 16.89
N LYS A 55 -9.45 -15.06 17.08
CA LYS A 55 -8.00 -15.12 17.24
C LYS A 55 -7.25 -15.02 15.92
N PHE A 56 -7.95 -14.90 14.79
CA PHE A 56 -7.37 -14.70 13.47
C PHE A 56 -7.74 -13.30 12.94
N GLY A 57 -6.74 -12.58 12.43
CA GLY A 57 -6.96 -11.27 11.81
C GLY A 57 -7.84 -11.37 10.57
N MET A 58 -8.56 -10.30 10.24
CA MET A 58 -9.32 -10.23 8.99
C MET A 58 -8.37 -10.08 7.81
N LYS A 59 -8.60 -10.86 6.75
CA LYS A 59 -7.92 -10.72 5.46
C LYS A 59 -8.91 -11.10 4.35
N ARG A 60 -9.60 -10.08 3.82
CA ARG A 60 -10.71 -10.25 2.86
C ARG A 60 -10.31 -10.97 1.57
N SER A 61 -9.04 -10.88 1.18
CA SER A 61 -8.50 -11.57 0.00
C SER A 61 -8.26 -13.06 0.21
N ASN A 62 -8.26 -13.56 1.45
CA ASN A 62 -8.09 -14.98 1.71
C ASN A 62 -9.43 -15.72 1.62
N PRO A 63 -9.43 -17.00 1.19
CA PRO A 63 -10.58 -17.89 1.38
C PRO A 63 -11.01 -17.94 2.86
N GLY A 64 -12.27 -17.60 3.13
CA GLY A 64 -12.82 -17.49 4.49
C GLY A 64 -12.54 -16.17 5.21
N GLY A 65 -11.95 -15.16 4.53
CA GLY A 65 -11.85 -13.79 5.03
C GLY A 65 -10.92 -13.58 6.23
N ARG A 66 -10.09 -14.57 6.59
CA ARG A 66 -9.21 -14.56 7.77
C ARG A 66 -7.77 -14.90 7.41
N GLN A 67 -6.83 -14.44 8.23
CA GLN A 67 -5.42 -14.82 8.17
C GLN A 67 -5.23 -16.33 8.34
N TYR A 68 -4.13 -16.88 7.81
CA TYR A 68 -3.80 -18.30 7.94
C TYR A 68 -3.33 -18.65 9.35
N GLU A 69 -2.63 -17.73 10.00
CA GLU A 69 -2.09 -17.86 11.35
C GLU A 69 -2.87 -17.00 12.34
N CYS A 70 -2.78 -17.36 13.63
CA CYS A 70 -3.42 -16.58 14.68
C CYS A 70 -2.68 -15.25 14.91
N LYS A 71 -3.39 -14.27 15.47
CA LYS A 71 -2.88 -12.93 15.78
C LYS A 71 -1.59 -12.95 16.59
N HIS A 72 -1.46 -13.92 17.50
CA HIS A 72 -0.26 -14.07 18.33
C HIS A 72 0.95 -14.48 17.49
N CYS A 73 0.86 -15.58 16.73
CA CYS A 73 1.95 -16.00 15.85
C CYS A 73 2.29 -14.93 14.80
N HIS A 74 1.29 -14.21 14.28
CA HIS A 74 1.50 -13.10 13.37
C HIS A 74 2.32 -11.97 14.01
N LEU A 75 1.99 -11.61 15.25
CA LEU A 75 2.69 -10.59 16.01
C LEU A 75 4.13 -11.01 16.33
N ASP A 76 4.35 -12.27 16.71
CA ASP A 76 5.69 -12.79 16.99
C ASP A 76 6.56 -12.78 15.73
N TYR A 77 6.00 -13.20 14.59
CA TYR A 77 6.67 -13.09 13.30
C TYR A 77 7.04 -11.63 12.99
N TYR A 78 6.10 -10.70 13.14
CA TYR A 78 6.34 -9.29 12.87
C TYR A 78 7.42 -8.71 13.80
N ARG A 79 7.42 -9.06 15.08
CA ARG A 79 8.44 -8.63 16.05
C ARG A 79 9.83 -9.16 15.68
N ALA A 80 9.93 -10.44 15.32
CA ALA A 80 11.19 -11.06 14.93
C ALA A 80 11.74 -10.53 13.61
N ASN A 81 10.88 -10.02 12.71
CA ASN A 81 11.23 -9.56 11.37
C ASN A 81 11.05 -8.04 11.20
N ARG A 82 10.96 -7.30 12.31
CA ARG A 82 10.62 -5.87 12.25
C ARG A 82 11.62 -5.10 11.39
N ASP A 83 12.91 -5.31 11.63
CA ASP A 83 13.95 -4.51 10.99
C ASP A 83 14.15 -4.88 9.51
N SER A 84 13.98 -6.15 9.17
CA SER A 84 14.00 -6.61 7.77
C SER A 84 12.79 -6.07 7.00
N GLU A 85 11.60 -6.07 7.59
CA GLU A 85 10.41 -5.48 6.98
C GLU A 85 10.54 -3.96 6.82
N VAL A 86 11.06 -3.26 7.82
CA VAL A 86 11.33 -1.81 7.74
C VAL A 86 12.33 -1.52 6.62
N ARG A 87 13.42 -2.29 6.52
CA ARG A 87 14.40 -2.16 5.44
C ARG A 87 13.77 -2.42 4.08
N ARG A 88 13.07 -3.54 3.92
CA ARG A 88 12.36 -3.90 2.67
C ARG A 88 11.39 -2.80 2.23
N MET A 89 10.65 -2.21 3.17
CA MET A 89 9.73 -1.11 2.88
C MET A 89 10.45 0.19 2.52
N ARG A 90 11.61 0.45 3.12
CA ARG A 90 12.47 1.58 2.76
C ARG A 90 13.01 1.41 1.33
N ASP A 91 13.62 0.27 1.03
CA ASP A 91 14.19 -0.03 -0.28
C ASP A 91 13.11 0.04 -1.37
N TYR A 92 11.91 -0.49 -1.09
CA TYR A 92 10.77 -0.39 -1.99
C TYR A 92 10.38 1.07 -2.26
N ARG A 93 10.34 1.93 -1.24
CA ARG A 93 10.03 3.35 -1.38
C ARG A 93 11.11 4.10 -2.14
N GLU A 94 12.38 3.75 -1.97
CA GLU A 94 13.50 4.36 -2.69
C GLU A 94 13.42 4.08 -4.19
N VAL A 95 13.05 2.86 -4.58
CA VAL A 95 12.89 2.47 -5.99
C VAL A 95 11.58 2.97 -6.61
N ASN A 96 10.49 3.04 -5.84
CA ASN A 96 9.13 3.33 -6.35
C ASN A 96 8.63 4.74 -5.98
N ASN A 97 9.55 5.68 -5.68
CA ASN A 97 9.21 6.98 -5.12
C ASN A 97 8.22 7.77 -6.00
N LEU A 98 8.39 7.78 -7.33
CA LEU A 98 7.55 8.50 -8.28
C LEU A 98 6.17 7.86 -8.40
N ASN A 99 6.11 6.54 -8.59
CA ASN A 99 4.84 5.80 -8.64
C ASN A 99 4.03 5.96 -7.34
N MET A 100 4.69 6.00 -6.18
CA MET A 100 4.02 6.29 -4.92
C MET A 100 3.47 7.72 -4.86
N ARG A 101 4.19 8.71 -5.40
CA ARG A 101 3.70 10.10 -5.50
C ARG A 101 2.50 10.22 -6.44
N LEU A 102 2.53 9.54 -7.58
CA LEU A 102 1.39 9.44 -8.51
C LEU A 102 0.17 8.83 -7.82
N ALA A 103 0.32 7.67 -7.20
CA ALA A 103 -0.77 7.01 -6.46
C ALA A 103 -1.33 7.88 -5.31
N ASN A 104 -0.48 8.68 -4.65
CA ASN A 104 -0.93 9.64 -3.65
C ASN A 104 -1.69 10.83 -4.26
N GLY A 105 -1.21 11.36 -5.40
CA GLY A 105 -1.89 12.39 -6.17
C GLY A 105 -3.28 11.96 -6.60
N TYR A 106 -3.40 10.76 -7.19
CA TYR A 106 -4.65 10.14 -7.59
C TYR A 106 -5.67 10.08 -6.44
N ARG A 107 -5.26 9.52 -5.30
CA ARG A 107 -6.14 9.41 -4.12
C ARG A 107 -6.60 10.77 -3.58
N ARG A 108 -5.72 11.78 -3.61
CA ARG A 108 -6.07 13.14 -3.18
C ARG A 108 -7.08 13.80 -4.11
N ALA A 109 -6.96 13.59 -5.43
CA ALA A 109 -7.93 14.11 -6.40
C ALA A 109 -9.30 13.44 -6.22
N LEU A 110 -9.35 12.11 -6.09
CA LEU A 110 -10.60 11.38 -5.82
C LEU A 110 -11.30 11.86 -4.55
N ALA A 111 -10.55 12.06 -3.46
CA ALA A 111 -11.12 12.53 -2.19
C ALA A 111 -11.76 13.93 -2.30
N LYS A 112 -11.41 14.69 -3.33
CA LYS A 112 -11.93 16.04 -3.61
C LYS A 112 -13.00 16.05 -4.71
N GLY A 113 -13.37 14.88 -5.26
CA GLY A 113 -14.32 14.78 -6.37
C GLY A 113 -13.78 15.34 -7.69
N LEU A 114 -12.46 15.48 -7.83
CA LEU A 114 -11.82 15.98 -9.04
C LEU A 114 -11.52 14.83 -10.03
N PRO A 115 -11.34 15.14 -11.33
CA PRO A 115 -10.88 14.15 -12.30
C PRO A 115 -9.58 13.48 -11.82
N ALA A 116 -9.49 12.17 -11.96
CA ALA A 116 -8.34 11.41 -11.53
C ALA A 116 -8.11 10.22 -12.45
N GLU A 117 -6.97 10.22 -13.13
CA GLU A 117 -6.50 9.14 -13.99
C GLU A 117 -5.38 8.39 -13.28
N LYS A 118 -5.38 7.06 -13.44
CA LYS A 118 -4.30 6.21 -12.92
C LYS A 118 -3.32 5.95 -14.06
N PHE A 119 -2.09 6.43 -13.90
CA PHE A 119 -0.99 6.24 -14.84
C PHE A 119 0.32 6.00 -14.09
N ASP A 120 1.34 5.50 -14.80
CA ASP A 120 2.66 5.20 -14.25
C ASP A 120 3.73 6.20 -14.69
N GLU A 121 4.98 5.97 -14.29
CA GLU A 121 6.12 6.80 -14.66
C GLU A 121 6.35 6.87 -16.19
N ALA A 122 6.11 5.78 -16.92
CA ALA A 122 6.35 5.74 -18.37
C ALA A 122 5.35 6.63 -19.10
N THR A 123 4.06 6.54 -18.75
CA THR A 123 3.03 7.44 -19.28
C THR A 123 3.29 8.90 -18.89
N LEU A 124 3.74 9.16 -17.65
CA LEU A 124 4.11 10.53 -17.25
C LEU A 124 5.26 11.06 -18.11
N ARG A 125 6.29 10.25 -18.36
CA ARG A 125 7.44 10.62 -19.18
C ARG A 125 7.03 11.00 -20.60
N GLU A 126 6.23 10.16 -21.26
CA GLU A 126 5.69 10.43 -22.60
C GLU A 126 4.86 11.73 -22.63
N SER A 127 4.02 11.94 -21.62
CA SER A 127 3.24 13.18 -21.48
C SER A 127 4.13 14.42 -21.29
N LEU A 128 5.24 14.32 -20.57
CA LEU A 128 6.17 15.43 -20.39
C LEU A 128 6.94 15.70 -21.69
N GLU A 129 7.47 14.67 -22.32
CA GLU A 129 8.27 14.78 -23.55
C GLU A 129 7.46 15.39 -24.70
N SER A 130 6.20 14.96 -24.88
CA SER A 130 5.28 15.57 -25.85
C SER A 130 4.97 17.05 -25.60
N ARG A 131 5.18 17.54 -24.38
CA ARG A 131 5.07 18.96 -23.99
C ARG A 131 6.42 19.69 -23.98
N GLY A 132 7.51 19.04 -24.40
CA GLY A 132 8.86 19.60 -24.37
C GLY A 132 9.47 19.68 -22.97
N LEU A 133 8.97 18.89 -22.02
CA LEU A 133 9.43 18.84 -20.62
C LEU A 133 10.23 17.56 -20.36
N ASP A 134 11.17 17.63 -19.42
CA ASP A 134 12.04 16.52 -19.02
C ASP A 134 11.78 16.13 -17.57
N LEU A 135 11.57 14.85 -17.28
CA LEU A 135 11.37 14.35 -15.92
C LEU A 135 12.62 14.53 -15.04
N ASN A 136 13.79 14.72 -15.64
CA ASN A 136 15.07 14.93 -14.97
C ASN A 136 15.40 16.42 -14.78
N LYS A 137 14.48 17.34 -15.09
CA LYS A 137 14.66 18.78 -14.86
C LYS A 137 13.39 19.39 -14.28
N SER A 138 13.55 20.43 -13.47
CA SER A 138 12.39 21.18 -13.00
C SER A 138 11.71 21.86 -14.18
N ALA A 139 10.40 21.67 -14.31
CA ALA A 139 9.58 22.38 -15.28
C ALA A 139 9.48 23.89 -15.00
N PHE A 140 9.88 24.34 -13.80
CA PHE A 140 9.83 25.74 -13.42
C PHE A 140 11.18 26.45 -13.61
N SER A 141 12.25 25.91 -13.03
CA SER A 141 13.59 26.54 -13.07
C SER A 141 14.58 25.88 -14.04
N GLY A 142 14.27 24.70 -14.59
CA GLY A 142 15.22 23.91 -15.38
C GLY A 142 16.30 23.20 -14.55
N VAL A 143 16.31 23.37 -13.22
CA VAL A 143 17.29 22.72 -12.32
C VAL A 143 17.28 21.20 -12.51
N PRO A 144 18.45 20.55 -12.69
CA PRO A 144 18.53 19.10 -12.75
C PRO A 144 17.96 18.43 -11.50
N LEU A 145 17.11 17.43 -11.72
CA LEU A 145 16.44 16.68 -10.68
C LEU A 145 17.21 15.39 -10.37
N THR A 146 17.37 15.14 -9.08
CA THR A 146 17.94 13.92 -8.51
C THR A 146 16.88 13.21 -7.69
N ARG A 147 17.18 12.00 -7.22
CA ARG A 147 16.26 11.24 -6.37
C ARG A 147 15.93 11.97 -5.05
N GLU A 148 16.85 12.79 -4.58
CA GLU A 148 16.78 13.50 -3.30
C GLU A 148 15.96 14.79 -3.41
N ASN A 149 15.98 15.45 -4.57
CA ASN A 149 15.32 16.75 -4.74
C ASN A 149 14.02 16.68 -5.55
N ILE A 150 13.73 15.59 -6.26
CA ILE A 150 12.57 15.49 -7.16
C ILE A 150 11.24 15.50 -6.42
N SER A 151 10.28 16.21 -6.99
CA SER A 151 8.87 16.19 -6.66
C SER A 151 8.02 16.19 -7.92
N LEU A 152 6.77 15.77 -7.76
CA LEU A 152 5.72 15.95 -8.75
C LEU A 152 4.76 17.01 -8.24
N ASP A 153 4.45 17.99 -9.08
CA ASP A 153 3.51 19.06 -8.79
C ASP A 153 2.31 19.01 -9.72
N HIS A 154 1.17 19.45 -9.20
CA HIS A 154 -0.04 19.71 -9.97
C HIS A 154 0.01 21.17 -10.46
N LEU A 155 0.21 21.41 -11.76
CA LEU A 155 0.31 22.77 -12.34
C LEU A 155 -0.83 23.67 -11.84
N VAL A 156 -2.06 23.18 -11.96
CA VAL A 156 -3.24 23.74 -11.32
C VAL A 156 -3.53 22.96 -10.03
N PRO A 157 -3.42 23.59 -8.85
CA PRO A 157 -3.58 22.91 -7.56
C PRO A 157 -4.94 22.22 -7.41
N LEU A 158 -4.94 21.05 -6.75
CA LEU A 158 -6.17 20.28 -6.45
C LEU A 158 -7.13 21.00 -5.49
N ASP A 159 -6.73 22.10 -4.86
CA ASP A 159 -7.64 22.89 -4.02
C ASP A 159 -8.53 23.82 -4.85
N ARG A 160 -8.28 23.95 -6.16
CA ARG A 160 -9.10 24.80 -7.02
C ARG A 160 -10.30 24.02 -7.58
N PRO A 161 -11.51 24.63 -7.61
CA PRO A 161 -12.70 24.00 -8.20
C PRO A 161 -12.56 23.68 -9.69
N ASP A 162 -11.79 24.48 -10.41
CA ASP A 162 -11.50 24.36 -11.84
C ASP A 162 -10.26 23.48 -12.12
N SER A 163 -9.73 22.79 -11.12
CA SER A 163 -8.55 21.94 -11.28
C SER A 163 -8.84 20.82 -12.28
N PRO A 164 -7.96 20.58 -13.28
CA PRO A 164 -8.00 19.38 -14.10
C PRO A 164 -7.80 18.09 -13.30
N GLY A 165 -7.46 18.18 -12.01
CA GLY A 165 -7.31 17.05 -11.12
C GLY A 165 -5.98 16.32 -11.29
N HIS A 166 -5.96 15.02 -11.05
CA HIS A 166 -4.76 14.20 -11.20
C HIS A 166 -4.76 13.49 -12.56
N VAL A 167 -4.32 14.21 -13.58
CA VAL A 167 -4.18 13.73 -14.97
C VAL A 167 -2.78 14.04 -15.49
N PRO A 168 -2.23 13.29 -16.47
CA PRO A 168 -0.84 13.48 -16.94
C PRO A 168 -0.52 14.92 -17.35
N SER A 169 -1.46 15.59 -18.03
CA SER A 169 -1.32 16.98 -18.48
C SER A 169 -1.21 18.01 -17.36
N ASN A 170 -1.72 17.71 -16.16
CA ASN A 170 -1.65 18.59 -14.99
C ASN A 170 -0.45 18.27 -14.09
N ILE A 171 0.35 17.24 -14.40
CA ILE A 171 1.52 16.87 -13.61
C ILE A 171 2.81 17.33 -14.29
N VAL A 172 3.73 17.88 -13.47
CA VAL A 172 5.09 18.24 -13.87
C VAL A 172 6.12 17.83 -12.83
N ALA A 173 7.35 17.62 -13.29
CA ALA A 173 8.52 17.43 -12.44
C ALA A 173 9.03 18.78 -11.92
N CYS A 174 9.36 18.86 -10.64
CA CYS A 174 9.95 20.05 -10.02
C CYS A 174 10.80 19.66 -8.82
N THR A 175 11.52 20.61 -8.23
CA THR A 175 12.20 20.39 -6.97
C THR A 175 11.20 20.36 -5.80
N LEU A 176 11.58 19.68 -4.71
CA LEU A 176 10.87 19.71 -3.43
C LEU A 176 10.75 21.12 -2.85
N SER A 177 11.70 22.01 -3.14
CA SER A 177 11.68 23.40 -2.68
C SER A 177 10.61 24.19 -3.41
N GLU A 178 10.60 24.12 -4.75
CA GLU A 178 9.60 24.76 -5.60
C GLU A 178 8.18 24.30 -5.29
N ASN A 179 7.96 22.99 -5.16
CA ASN A 179 6.65 22.46 -4.82
C ASN A 179 6.15 22.96 -3.45
N ARG A 180 7.06 23.08 -2.47
CA ARG A 180 6.74 23.64 -1.14
C ARG A 180 6.45 25.15 -1.21
N SER A 181 7.21 25.90 -2.00
CA SER A 181 7.02 27.35 -2.19
C SER A 181 5.71 27.66 -2.93
N LYS A 182 5.37 26.87 -3.96
CA LYS A 182 4.09 26.99 -4.67
C LYS A 182 2.93 26.64 -3.74
N HIS A 183 3.01 25.53 -3.02
CA HIS A 183 1.94 25.05 -2.14
C HIS A 183 0.59 25.02 -2.87
N LYS A 184 -0.39 25.82 -2.42
CA LYS A 184 -1.72 25.97 -3.03
C LYS A 184 -1.82 27.13 -4.02
N ARG A 185 -0.74 27.90 -4.22
CA ARG A 185 -0.70 29.00 -5.18
C ARG A 185 -0.68 28.46 -6.60
N HIS A 186 -1.17 29.27 -7.52
CA HIS A 186 -1.01 29.00 -8.95
C HIS A 186 0.47 29.03 -9.32
N PHE A 187 0.92 28.19 -10.27
CA PHE A 187 2.33 28.10 -10.65
C PHE A 187 2.91 29.44 -11.15
N ALA A 188 2.05 30.31 -11.72
CA ALA A 188 2.44 31.64 -12.17
C ALA A 188 3.14 32.48 -11.09
N TYR A 189 2.72 32.36 -9.82
CA TYR A 189 3.38 33.07 -8.71
C TYR A 189 4.79 32.54 -8.46
N LEU A 190 4.98 31.21 -8.57
CA LEU A 190 6.30 30.61 -8.43
C LEU A 190 7.23 31.06 -9.58
N LEU A 191 6.73 31.10 -10.82
CA LEU A 191 7.53 31.59 -11.95
C LEU A 191 7.91 33.06 -11.78
N ALA A 192 7.00 33.90 -11.29
CA ALA A 192 7.31 35.29 -10.96
C ALA A 192 8.42 35.38 -9.90
N ASP A 193 8.32 34.59 -8.82
CA ASP A 193 9.32 34.55 -7.75
C ASP A 193 10.71 34.09 -8.28
N ILE A 194 10.76 33.13 -9.22
CA ILE A 194 12.01 32.60 -9.81
C ILE A 194 12.67 33.60 -10.76
N HIS A 195 11.89 34.29 -11.58
CA HIS A 195 12.41 35.18 -12.63
C HIS A 195 12.56 36.65 -12.20
N ALA A 196 12.06 37.01 -11.01
CA ALA A 196 12.29 38.32 -10.40
C ALA A 196 13.61 38.41 -9.61
N ALA A 197 14.34 37.30 -9.46
CA ALA A 197 15.64 37.19 -8.79
C ALA A 197 16.79 37.15 -9.81
#